data_AF-A0A7V9EW70-F1
#
_entry.id   AF-A0A7V9EW70-F1
#
_cell.length_a   1.000
_cell.length_b   1.000
_cell.length_c   1.000
_cell.angle_alpha   90.00
_cell.angle_beta   90.00
_cell.angle_gamma   90.00
#
_symmetry.space_group_name_H-M   'P 1'
#
loop_
_entity.id
_entity.type
_entity.pdbx_description
1 polymer ?
#
loop_
_entity_poly.entity_id
_entity_poly.type
_entity_poly.pdbx_seq_one_letter_code
_entity_poly.pdbx_strand_id
1 'polypeptide(L)'
;MSDGEELPYTDVGVRIGELVGRLSEYPDDAVGERVTELLDWVDVFHRSGLTRLVGMVEQWRGEIFLESLAGDPVAGTLLDAYDLRDALLPDGGLPPPPPPPQPTVVQIRK
;
A
#
# COMPACT_ATOMS: atom_id res chain seq x y z
N MET A 1 4.81 -19.72 22.67
CA MET A 1 4.08 -18.44 22.82
C MET A 1 5.12 -17.37 22.64
N SER A 2 5.10 -16.65 21.51
CA SER A 2 6.04 -15.53 21.34
C SER A 2 5.52 -14.41 22.24
N ASP A 3 6.34 -13.91 23.16
CA ASP A 3 6.08 -12.61 23.78
C ASP A 3 5.98 -11.60 22.63
N GLY A 4 4.80 -11.01 22.46
CA GLY A 4 4.55 -10.05 21.39
C GLY A 4 5.29 -8.76 21.68
N GLU A 5 6.10 -8.30 20.73
CA GLU A 5 6.67 -6.96 20.76
C GLU A 5 5.54 -5.95 20.51
N GLU A 6 5.18 -5.14 21.51
CA GLU A 6 4.24 -4.02 21.33
C GLU A 6 5.00 -2.79 20.84
N LEU A 7 4.63 -2.30 19.65
CA LEU A 7 5.23 -1.12 19.02
C LEU A 7 4.16 -0.12 18.60
N PRO A 8 4.41 1.19 18.71
CA PRO A 8 3.60 2.21 18.06
C PRO A 8 3.53 1.93 16.55
N TYR A 9 2.36 2.16 15.92
CA TYR A 9 2.20 1.92 14.49
C TYR A 9 3.23 2.69 13.64
N THR A 10 3.60 3.91 14.07
CA THR A 10 4.61 4.75 13.43
C THR A 10 5.98 4.08 13.32
N ASP A 11 6.26 3.12 14.21
CA ASP A 11 7.57 2.46 14.31
C ASP A 11 7.56 1.10 13.60
N VAL A 12 6.39 0.59 13.19
CA VAL A 12 6.24 -0.70 12.50
C VAL A 12 7.01 -0.70 11.19
N GLY A 13 6.97 0.39 10.41
CA GLY A 13 7.71 0.51 9.15
C GLY A 13 9.23 0.42 9.35
N VAL A 14 9.74 1.08 10.39
CA VAL A 14 11.17 1.01 10.77
C VAL A 14 11.54 -0.42 11.15
N ARG A 15 10.71 -1.08 11.97
CA ARG A 15 10.93 -2.46 12.40
C ARG A 15 10.94 -3.45 11.23
N ILE A 16 10.04 -3.28 10.26
CA ILE A 16 10.02 -4.07 9.03
C ILE A 16 11.33 -3.86 8.27
N GLY A 17 11.78 -2.61 8.10
CA GLY A 17 13.04 -2.29 7.43
C GLY A 17 14.26 -2.96 8.09
N GLU A 18 14.33 -2.95 9.42
CA GLU A 18 15.39 -3.65 10.17
C GLU A 18 15.35 -5.18 9.98
N LEU A 19 14.16 -5.77 9.98
CA LEU A 19 13.97 -7.21 9.76
C LEU A 19 14.38 -7.59 8.34
N VAL A 20 13.96 -6.82 7.35
CA VAL A 20 14.35 -6.99 5.94
C VAL A 20 15.87 -6.87 5.81
N GLY A 21 16.48 -5.84 6.37
CA GLY A 21 17.93 -5.66 6.32
C GLY A 21 18.69 -6.87 6.88
N ARG A 22 18.27 -7.36 8.05
CA ARG A 22 18.85 -8.57 8.65
C ARG A 22 18.69 -9.82 7.80
N LEU A 23 17.56 -9.96 7.10
CA LEU A 23 17.32 -11.09 6.21
C LEU A 23 18.15 -10.97 4.91
N SER A 24 18.32 -9.75 4.40
CA SER A 24 19.14 -9.48 3.22
C SER A 24 20.64 -9.68 3.46
N GLU A 25 21.11 -9.48 4.69
CA GLU A 25 22.50 -9.73 5.12
C GLU A 25 22.74 -11.18 5.56
N TYR A 26 21.75 -12.06 5.44
CA TYR A 26 21.89 -13.45 5.86
C TYR A 26 22.95 -14.18 5.01
N PRO A 27 23.77 -15.10 5.56
CA PRO A 27 24.90 -15.69 4.83
C PRO A 27 24.58 -16.49 3.56
N ASP A 28 23.31 -16.86 3.38
CA ASP A 28 22.83 -17.52 2.17
C ASP A 28 22.21 -16.45 1.26
N ASP A 29 22.90 -16.13 0.16
CA ASP A 29 22.47 -15.13 -0.83
C ASP A 29 21.05 -15.40 -1.35
N ALA A 30 20.64 -16.67 -1.39
CA ALA A 30 19.31 -17.07 -1.84
C ALA A 30 18.20 -16.64 -0.86
N VAL A 31 18.53 -16.29 0.38
CA VAL A 31 17.58 -15.68 1.33
C VAL A 31 17.35 -14.21 0.97
N GLY A 32 18.43 -13.46 0.71
CA GLY A 32 18.33 -12.06 0.29
C GLY A 32 17.52 -11.91 -1.00
N GLU A 33 17.82 -12.73 -2.01
CA GLU A 33 17.07 -12.73 -3.30
C GLU A 33 15.56 -12.96 -3.08
N ARG A 34 15.19 -13.93 -2.24
CA ARG A 34 13.79 -14.24 -1.94
C ARG A 34 13.08 -13.15 -1.15
N VAL A 35 13.80 -12.48 -0.25
CA VAL A 35 13.25 -11.35 0.52
C VAL A 35 12.98 -10.17 -0.39
N THR A 36 13.90 -9.85 -1.30
CA THR A 36 13.69 -8.83 -2.34
C THR A 36 12.50 -9.18 -3.22
N GLU A 37 12.44 -10.41 -3.77
CA GLU A 37 11.33 -10.84 -4.60
C GLU A 37 9.99 -10.75 -3.84
N LEU A 38 9.95 -11.18 -2.57
CA LEU A 38 8.76 -11.06 -1.73
C LEU A 38 8.31 -9.61 -1.57
N LEU A 39 9.24 -8.69 -1.26
CA LEU A 39 8.93 -7.27 -1.08
C LEU A 39 8.42 -6.63 -2.37
N ASP A 40 9.01 -6.96 -3.51
CA ASP A 40 8.54 -6.49 -4.81
C ASP A 40 7.09 -6.93 -5.08
N TRP A 41 6.76 -8.20 -4.79
CA TRP A 41 5.38 -8.69 -4.94
C TRP A 41 4.40 -8.06 -3.96
N VAL A 42 4.82 -7.84 -2.71
CA VAL A 42 4.01 -7.14 -1.71
C VAL A 42 3.74 -5.69 -2.14
N ASP A 43 4.76 -4.98 -2.64
CA ASP A 43 4.62 -3.61 -3.15
C ASP A 43 3.61 -3.55 -4.30
N VAL A 44 3.78 -4.41 -5.31
CA VAL A 44 2.87 -4.49 -6.46
C VAL A 44 1.44 -4.79 -6.01
N PHE A 45 1.27 -5.73 -5.07
CA PHE A 45 -0.05 -6.11 -4.54
C PHE A 45 -0.73 -4.94 -3.82
N HIS A 46 -0.02 -4.28 -2.90
CA HIS A 46 -0.55 -3.15 -2.15
C HIS A 46 -0.82 -1.95 -3.05
N ARG A 47 0.12 -1.54 -3.90
CA ARG A 47 -0.04 -0.41 -4.83
C ARG A 47 -1.26 -0.61 -5.70
N SER A 48 -1.41 -1.81 -6.29
CA SER A 48 -2.55 -2.13 -7.17
C SER A 48 -3.88 -2.11 -6.40
N GLY A 49 -3.92 -2.73 -5.22
CA GLY A 49 -5.11 -2.81 -4.39
C GLY A 49 -5.56 -1.43 -3.88
N LEU A 50 -4.63 -0.65 -3.32
CA LEU A 50 -4.89 0.67 -2.76
C LEU A 50 -5.28 1.68 -3.84
N THR A 51 -4.59 1.68 -4.99
CA THR A 51 -4.97 2.55 -6.12
C THR A 51 -6.41 2.27 -6.57
N ARG A 52 -6.78 0.99 -6.70
CA ARG A 52 -8.15 0.62 -7.09
C ARG A 52 -9.17 0.96 -6.01
N LEU A 53 -8.81 0.80 -4.72
CA LEU A 53 -9.67 1.16 -3.60
C LEU A 53 -9.95 2.66 -3.58
N VAL A 54 -8.91 3.49 -3.67
CA VAL A 54 -9.05 4.96 -3.75
C VAL A 54 -9.92 5.32 -4.95
N GLY A 55 -9.63 4.77 -6.12
CA GLY A 55 -10.44 5.03 -7.32
C GLY A 55 -11.91 4.61 -7.18
N MET A 56 -12.24 3.54 -6.45
CA MET A 56 -13.64 3.18 -6.16
C MET A 56 -14.32 4.16 -5.22
N VAL A 57 -13.60 4.69 -4.24
CA VAL A 57 -14.15 5.69 -3.31
C VAL A 57 -14.39 7.02 -4.04
N GLU A 58 -13.46 7.45 -4.90
CA GLU A 58 -13.63 8.63 -5.76
C GLU A 58 -14.87 8.47 -6.66
N GLN A 59 -15.08 7.29 -7.25
CA GLN A 59 -16.26 6.99 -8.07
C GLN A 59 -17.58 7.17 -7.33
N TRP A 60 -17.59 7.03 -6.01
CA TRP A 60 -18.78 7.18 -5.16
C TRP A 60 -18.93 8.58 -4.55
N ARG A 61 -18.13 9.56 -5.01
CA ARG A 61 -18.10 10.93 -4.45
C ARG A 61 -17.76 10.88 -2.96
N GLY A 62 -16.76 10.08 -2.62
CA GLY A 62 -16.28 9.85 -1.26
C GLY A 62 -15.18 10.82 -0.84
N GLU A 63 -15.11 12.03 -1.39
CA GLU A 63 -13.99 12.97 -1.19
C GLU A 63 -13.79 13.29 0.30
N ILE A 64 -14.88 13.55 1.04
CA ILE A 64 -14.82 13.79 2.49
C ILE A 64 -14.27 12.57 3.24
N PHE A 65 -14.60 11.36 2.77
CA PHE A 65 -14.10 10.13 3.36
C PHE A 65 -12.61 9.94 3.05
N LEU A 66 -12.16 10.28 1.84
CA LEU A 66 -10.75 10.25 1.46
C LEU A 66 -9.93 11.30 2.23
N GLU A 67 -10.45 12.51 2.42
CA GLU A 67 -9.85 13.52 3.31
C GLU A 67 -9.72 13.00 4.74
N SER A 68 -10.76 12.32 5.25
CA SER A 68 -10.74 11.71 6.59
C SER A 68 -9.69 10.60 6.69
N LEU A 69 -9.57 9.74 5.67
CA LEU A 69 -8.54 8.70 5.60
C LEU A 69 -7.13 9.31 5.53
N ALA A 70 -6.95 10.37 4.76
CA ALA A 70 -5.68 11.08 4.67
C ALA A 70 -5.30 11.75 6.00
N GLY A 71 -6.29 12.23 6.77
CA GLY A 71 -6.08 12.81 8.10
C GLY A 71 -5.80 11.78 9.20
N ASP A 72 -6.11 10.50 8.98
CA ASP A 72 -5.82 9.43 9.94
C ASP A 72 -4.32 9.09 9.93
N PRO A 73 -3.66 8.98 11.11
CA PRO A 73 -2.22 8.75 11.17
C PRO A 73 -1.78 7.39 10.61
N VAL A 74 -2.65 6.38 10.65
CA VAL A 74 -2.35 5.03 10.18
C VAL A 74 -2.65 4.91 8.69
N ALA A 75 -3.89 5.20 8.31
CA ALA A 75 -4.34 5.10 6.92
C ALA A 75 -3.64 6.15 6.03
N GLY A 76 -3.42 7.35 6.54
CA GLY A 76 -2.70 8.41 5.85
C GLY A 76 -1.25 8.01 5.53
N THR A 77 -0.54 7.41 6.49
CA THR A 77 0.82 6.89 6.25
C THR A 77 0.85 5.84 5.14
N LEU A 78 -0.18 4.99 5.07
CA LEU A 78 -0.30 3.99 4.00
C LEU A 78 -0.57 4.66 2.65
N LEU A 79 -1.41 5.70 2.60
CA LEU A 79 -1.63 6.46 1.36
C LEU A 79 -0.36 7.18 0.90
N ASP A 80 0.41 7.72 1.84
CA ASP A 80 1.70 8.38 1.57
C ASP A 80 2.74 7.41 1.02
N ALA A 81 2.83 6.20 1.58
CA ALA A 81 3.77 5.17 1.13
C ALA A 81 3.60 4.79 -0.36
N TYR A 82 2.43 5.06 -0.94
CA TYR A 82 2.10 4.74 -2.33
C TYR A 82 1.82 5.97 -3.20
N ASP A 83 2.12 7.18 -2.72
CA ASP A 83 1.88 8.46 -3.41
C ASP A 83 0.40 8.71 -3.76
N LEU A 84 -0.53 8.19 -2.95
CA LEU A 84 -1.97 8.25 -3.21
C LEU A 84 -2.66 9.43 -2.52
N ARG A 85 -1.95 10.19 -1.68
CA ARG A 85 -2.52 11.34 -0.97
C ARG A 85 -2.88 12.48 -1.91
N ASP A 86 -2.00 12.81 -2.86
CA ASP A 86 -2.16 13.98 -3.73
C ASP A 86 -3.17 13.77 -4.87
N ALA A 87 -3.49 12.50 -5.19
CA ALA A 87 -4.52 12.16 -6.18
C ALA A 87 -5.93 12.61 -5.76
N LEU A 88 -6.12 12.91 -4.47
CA LEU A 88 -7.41 13.16 -3.83
C LEU A 88 -7.91 14.61 -3.97
N LEU A 89 -7.08 15.52 -4.50
CA LEU A 89 -7.36 16.97 -4.53
C LEU A 89 -7.17 17.63 -5.92
N PRO A 90 -7.89 17.22 -7.00
CA PRO A 90 -7.87 18.01 -8.22
C PRO A 90 -8.83 19.21 -8.13
N ASP A 91 -8.31 20.40 -8.43
CA ASP A 91 -9.07 21.64 -8.61
C ASP A 91 -10.15 21.48 -9.71
N GLY A 92 -11.42 21.39 -9.31
CA GLY A 92 -12.55 21.77 -10.16
C GLY A 92 -13.37 20.64 -10.80
N GLY A 93 -14.57 20.42 -10.24
CA GLY A 93 -15.77 19.96 -10.94
C GLY A 93 -15.78 18.49 -11.42
N LEU A 94 -16.67 17.69 -10.83
CA LEU A 94 -16.72 16.24 -11.07
C LEU A 94 -17.15 15.85 -12.50
N PRO A 95 -16.34 15.06 -13.25
CA PRO A 95 -16.81 14.32 -14.42
C PRO A 95 -17.80 13.21 -14.01
N PRO A 96 -18.61 12.67 -14.94
CA PRO A 96 -19.54 11.57 -14.65
C PRO A 96 -18.78 10.33 -14.14
N PRO A 97 -19.39 9.52 -13.25
CA PRO A 97 -18.73 8.35 -12.68
C PRO A 97 -18.31 7.37 -13.79
N PRO A 98 -17.08 6.87 -13.80
CA PRO A 98 -16.67 5.84 -14.73
C PRO A 98 -17.41 4.52 -14.45
N PRO A 99 -17.57 3.66 -15.48
CA PRO A 99 -18.18 2.34 -15.30
C PRO A 99 -17.36 1.48 -14.33
N PRO A 100 -17.99 0.51 -13.64
CA PRO A 100 -17.33 -0.32 -12.65
C PRO A 100 -16.10 -1.03 -13.25
N PRO A 101 -15.02 -1.17 -12.47
CA PRO A 101 -13.77 -1.67 -13.00
C PRO A 101 -13.90 -3.16 -13.31
N GLN A 102 -13.48 -3.56 -14.52
CA GLN A 102 -13.51 -4.95 -14.93
C GLN A 102 -12.49 -5.79 -14.12
N PRO A 103 -12.74 -7.10 -13.95
CA PRO A 103 -11.80 -7.99 -13.26
C PRO A 103 -10.48 -8.06 -14.03
N THR A 104 -9.37 -7.76 -13.34
CA THR A 104 -8.02 -7.87 -13.91
C THR A 104 -7.58 -9.34 -13.85
N VAL A 105 -7.40 -9.97 -15.02
CA VAL A 105 -6.81 -11.31 -15.11
C VAL A 105 -5.29 -11.15 -15.16
N VAL A 106 -4.61 -11.45 -14.06
CA VAL A 106 -3.13 -11.53 -14.02
C VAL A 106 -2.71 -12.91 -14.51
N GLN A 107 -2.03 -12.96 -15.65
CA GLN A 107 -1.42 -14.19 -16.17
C GLN A 107 -0.04 -14.36 -15.54
N ILE A 108 0.11 -15.36 -14.68
CA ILE A 108 1.41 -15.78 -14.16
C ILE A 108 2.06 -16.69 -15.20
N ARG A 109 3.15 -16.26 -15.82
CA ARG A 109 3.95 -17.15 -16.70
C ARG A 109 4.63 -18.21 -15.83
N LYS A 110 4.48 -19.48 -16.23
CA LYS A 110 5.24 -20.61 -15.68
C LYS A 110 6.68 -20.58 -16.17
#